data_AF-A0A923VR53-F1
#
_entry.id   AF-A0A923VR53-F1
#
_cell.length_a   1.000
_cell.length_b   1.000
_cell.length_c   1.000
_cell.angle_alpha   90.00
_cell.angle_beta   90.00
_cell.angle_gamma   90.00
#
_symmetry.space_group_name_H-M   'P 1'
#
loop_
_entity.id
_entity.type
_entity.pdbx_description
1 polymer ?
#
loop_
_entity_poly.entity_id
_entity_poly.type
_entity_poly.pdbx_seq_one_letter_code
_entity_poly.pdbx_strand_id
1 'polypeptide(L)'
;MKKLLFLLTIIICSCSSIQKQNAHLNDLIPVEKLQSDINFTHKKLQKLQPKLYWYISENQLDYKFDSLKKTIIKPLTSFEFYKKISPVVCAVRQGHLYIFPKTKQLTKKEAKVLTKKGVGPFSQFEFEIFDDKMFVVKNKSYNTNIKVGSEVILVNKYKISDLLNQYKNYFTSDGFNTTFKKNRLARSFSNFYTNENGVLDS
;
A
#
# COMPACT_ATOMS: atom_id res chain seq x y z
N MET A 1 -41.92 -1.50 22.47
CA MET A 1 -41.17 -2.78 22.39
C MET A 1 -40.93 -3.25 20.95
N LYS A 2 -41.96 -3.41 20.08
CA LYS A 2 -41.77 -3.84 18.67
C LYS A 2 -40.82 -2.95 17.83
N LYS A 3 -40.89 -1.63 17.97
CA LYS A 3 -39.96 -0.68 17.30
C LYS A 3 -38.51 -0.81 17.80
N LEU A 4 -38.31 -1.13 19.09
CA LEU A 4 -36.99 -1.33 19.69
C LEU A 4 -36.37 -2.66 19.23
N LEU A 5 -37.19 -3.71 19.10
CA LEU A 5 -36.78 -5.02 18.58
C LEU A 5 -36.38 -4.93 17.10
N PHE A 6 -37.13 -4.14 16.30
CA PHE A 6 -36.82 -3.90 14.89
C PHE A 6 -35.51 -3.10 14.70
N LEU A 7 -35.28 -2.10 15.56
CA LEU A 7 -34.03 -1.35 15.59
C LEU A 7 -32.83 -2.25 15.96
N LEU A 8 -33.02 -3.15 16.92
CA LEU A 8 -32.00 -4.13 17.32
C LEU A 8 -31.66 -5.10 16.18
N THR A 9 -32.65 -5.59 15.42
CA THR A 9 -32.41 -6.47 14.26
C THR A 9 -31.64 -5.79 13.12
N ILE A 10 -31.85 -4.49 12.88
CA ILE A 10 -31.10 -3.74 11.85
C ILE A 10 -29.64 -3.55 12.27
N ILE A 11 -29.38 -3.33 13.56
CA ILE A 11 -28.02 -3.16 14.09
C ILE A 11 -27.22 -4.47 13.97
N ILE A 12 -27.83 -5.63 14.25
CA ILE A 12 -27.15 -6.94 14.19
C ILE A 12 -26.81 -7.34 12.74
N CYS A 13 -27.61 -6.93 11.74
CA CYS A 13 -27.34 -7.20 10.32
C CYS A 13 -26.31 -6.26 9.67
N SER A 14 -25.87 -5.20 10.37
CA SER A 14 -24.92 -4.21 9.83
C SER A 14 -23.44 -4.60 9.98
N CYS A 15 -23.14 -5.74 10.62
CA CYS A 15 -21.78 -6.28 10.70
C CYS A 15 -21.31 -6.76 9.32
N SER A 16 -20.43 -5.99 8.68
CA SER A 16 -19.73 -6.43 7.48
C SER A 16 -18.78 -7.57 7.85
N SER A 17 -19.05 -8.78 7.34
CA SER A 17 -18.15 -9.91 7.56
C SER A 17 -16.86 -9.75 6.75
N ILE A 18 -15.75 -10.30 7.27
CA ILE A 18 -14.46 -10.37 6.54
C ILE A 18 -14.66 -11.00 5.15
N GLN A 19 -15.53 -12.03 5.06
CA GLN A 19 -15.85 -12.68 3.80
C GLN A 19 -16.49 -11.72 2.79
N LYS A 20 -17.50 -10.95 3.20
CA LYS A 20 -18.15 -9.96 2.33
C LYS A 20 -17.16 -8.88 1.89
N GLN A 21 -16.32 -8.38 2.80
CA GLN A 21 -15.33 -7.37 2.44
C GLN A 21 -14.29 -7.90 1.45
N ASN A 22 -13.82 -9.13 1.65
CA ASN A 22 -12.83 -9.78 0.80
C ASN A 22 -13.39 -10.14 -0.58
N ALA A 23 -14.68 -10.46 -0.68
CA ALA A 23 -15.34 -10.77 -1.95
C ALA A 23 -15.23 -9.61 -2.95
N HIS A 24 -15.29 -8.37 -2.45
CA HIS A 24 -15.22 -7.14 -3.24
C HIS A 24 -13.81 -6.53 -3.30
N LEU A 25 -12.75 -7.33 -3.25
CA LEU A 25 -11.36 -6.81 -3.35
C LEU A 25 -11.00 -6.45 -4.79
N ASN A 26 -11.43 -7.29 -5.73
CA ASN A 26 -11.08 -7.20 -7.14
C ASN A 26 -12.25 -6.67 -8.00
N ASP A 27 -13.31 -6.18 -7.36
CA ASP A 27 -14.40 -5.52 -8.07
C ASP A 27 -13.88 -4.30 -8.80
N LEU A 28 -14.33 -4.15 -10.04
CA LEU A 28 -14.05 -2.98 -10.84
C LEU A 28 -14.93 -1.83 -10.37
N ILE A 29 -14.29 -0.74 -9.96
CA ILE A 29 -14.94 0.49 -9.53
C ILE A 29 -15.14 1.38 -10.78
N PRO A 30 -16.36 1.87 -11.04
CA PRO A 30 -16.62 2.76 -12.18
C PRO A 30 -15.75 4.02 -12.19
N VAL A 31 -15.45 4.52 -13.39
CA VAL A 31 -14.58 5.68 -13.61
C VAL A 31 -15.04 6.90 -12.81
N GLU A 32 -16.35 7.17 -12.82
CA GLU A 32 -16.94 8.34 -12.18
C GLU A 32 -16.73 8.31 -10.65
N LYS A 33 -16.80 7.11 -10.05
CA LYS A 33 -16.54 6.91 -8.62
C LYS A 33 -15.06 7.14 -8.28
N LEU A 34 -14.16 6.60 -9.10
CA LEU A 34 -12.72 6.80 -8.92
C LEU A 34 -12.33 8.28 -9.08
N GLN A 35 -12.88 8.98 -10.08
CA GLN A 35 -12.66 10.40 -10.27
C GLN A 35 -13.26 11.24 -9.13
N SER A 36 -14.40 10.82 -8.57
CA SER A 36 -14.96 11.42 -7.36
C SER A 36 -14.02 11.29 -6.16
N ASP A 37 -13.39 10.12 -5.96
CA ASP A 37 -12.42 9.90 -4.87
C ASP A 37 -11.14 10.73 -5.07
N ILE A 38 -10.69 10.94 -6.32
CA ILE A 38 -9.59 11.86 -6.65
C ILE A 38 -9.95 13.29 -6.20
N ASN A 39 -11.12 13.78 -6.62
CA ASN A 39 -11.58 15.13 -6.26
C ASN A 39 -11.76 15.29 -4.74
N PHE A 40 -12.32 14.28 -4.08
CA PHE A 40 -12.47 14.26 -2.63
C PHE A 40 -11.12 14.35 -1.93
N THR A 41 -10.15 13.53 -2.35
CA THR A 41 -8.80 13.52 -1.78
C THR A 41 -8.14 14.88 -1.95
N HIS A 42 -8.19 15.45 -3.15
CA HIS A 42 -7.61 16.75 -3.44
C HIS A 42 -8.19 17.85 -2.53
N LYS A 43 -9.53 17.94 -2.48
CA LYS A 43 -10.25 18.92 -1.66
C LYS A 43 -9.95 18.74 -0.16
N LYS A 44 -9.81 17.50 0.31
CA LYS A 44 -9.51 17.22 1.72
C LYS A 44 -8.08 17.59 2.07
N LEU A 45 -7.11 17.37 1.19
CA LEU A 45 -5.75 17.86 1.39
C LEU A 45 -5.73 19.38 1.51
N GLN A 46 -6.33 20.11 0.55
CA GLN A 46 -6.39 21.57 0.58
C GLN A 46 -7.04 22.10 1.87
N LYS A 47 -8.10 21.43 2.35
CA LYS A 47 -8.84 21.86 3.54
C LYS A 47 -8.14 21.53 4.86
N LEU A 48 -7.50 20.35 4.95
CA LEU A 48 -7.12 19.76 6.24
C LEU A 48 -5.62 19.57 6.42
N GLN A 49 -4.84 19.49 5.34
CA GLN A 49 -3.40 19.25 5.44
C GLN A 49 -2.69 20.54 5.86
N PRO A 50 -2.09 20.59 7.06
CA PRO A 50 -1.32 21.76 7.47
C PRO A 50 -0.13 21.94 6.53
N LYS A 51 0.10 23.19 6.12
CA LYS A 51 1.27 23.57 5.31
C LYS A 51 1.44 22.70 4.06
N LEU A 52 0.32 22.39 3.40
CA LEU A 52 0.23 21.56 2.20
C LEU A 52 1.29 21.91 1.14
N TYR A 53 1.57 23.20 0.96
CA TYR A 53 2.42 23.70 -0.12
C TYR A 53 3.89 23.92 0.25
N TRP A 54 4.38 23.37 1.37
CA TRP A 54 5.80 23.52 1.76
C TRP A 54 6.79 22.93 0.75
N TYR A 55 6.42 21.84 0.08
CA TYR A 55 7.33 21.10 -0.81
C TYR A 55 6.77 20.87 -2.21
N ILE A 56 5.62 21.46 -2.51
CA ILE A 56 4.96 21.45 -3.81
C ILE A 56 4.13 22.73 -3.95
N SER A 57 4.22 23.41 -5.09
CA SER A 57 3.35 24.57 -5.34
C SER A 57 1.91 24.14 -5.59
N GLU A 58 0.96 25.05 -5.37
CA GLU A 58 -0.45 24.83 -5.65
C GLU A 58 -0.68 24.37 -7.10
N ASN A 59 -0.15 25.12 -8.07
CA ASN A 59 -0.24 24.78 -9.50
C ASN A 59 0.33 23.37 -9.81
N GLN A 60 1.43 22.97 -9.17
CA GLN A 60 2.00 21.63 -9.38
C GLN A 60 1.13 20.54 -8.77
N LEU A 61 0.52 20.78 -7.61
CA LEU A 61 -0.36 19.82 -6.96
C LEU A 61 -1.65 19.65 -7.76
N ASP A 62 -2.27 20.77 -8.15
CA ASP A 62 -3.48 20.82 -8.99
C ASP A 62 -3.24 20.07 -10.31
N TYR A 63 -2.14 20.39 -10.99
CA TYR A 63 -1.75 19.72 -12.23
C TYR A 63 -1.62 18.21 -12.07
N LYS A 64 -1.04 17.72 -10.96
CA LYS A 64 -0.91 16.28 -10.70
C LYS A 64 -2.25 15.60 -10.48
N PHE A 65 -3.15 16.22 -9.72
CA PHE A 65 -4.50 15.69 -9.50
C PHE A 65 -5.32 15.67 -10.79
N ASP A 66 -5.29 16.75 -11.58
CA ASP A 66 -5.99 16.81 -12.86
C ASP A 66 -5.42 15.84 -13.89
N SER A 67 -4.10 15.71 -13.95
CA SER A 67 -3.45 14.73 -14.81
C SER A 67 -3.84 13.30 -14.43
N LEU A 68 -3.80 12.96 -13.14
CA LEU A 68 -4.25 11.65 -12.66
C LEU A 68 -5.70 11.38 -13.07
N LYS A 69 -6.61 12.35 -12.85
CA LYS A 69 -8.03 12.23 -13.20
C LYS A 69 -8.23 11.88 -14.68
N LYS A 70 -7.50 12.55 -15.58
CA LYS A 70 -7.52 12.31 -17.02
C LYS A 70 -7.01 10.91 -17.42
N THR A 71 -6.15 10.27 -16.60
CA THR A 71 -5.69 8.90 -16.87
C THR A 71 -6.68 7.81 -16.45
N ILE A 72 -7.71 8.13 -15.67
CA ILE A 72 -8.74 7.18 -15.25
C ILE A 72 -9.85 7.17 -16.32
N ILE A 73 -9.65 6.34 -17.34
CA ILE A 73 -10.56 6.22 -18.50
C ILE A 73 -11.26 4.86 -18.59
N LYS A 74 -10.96 3.95 -17.65
CA LYS A 74 -11.59 2.64 -17.53
C LYS A 74 -11.79 2.29 -16.06
N PRO A 75 -12.76 1.43 -15.72
CA PRO A 75 -12.90 0.93 -14.36
C PRO A 75 -11.61 0.27 -13.85
N LEU A 76 -11.33 0.43 -12.57
CA LEU A 76 -10.14 -0.13 -11.91
C LEU A 76 -10.54 -0.83 -10.61
N THR A 77 -9.75 -1.84 -10.24
CA THR A 77 -9.81 -2.37 -8.88
C THR A 77 -9.33 -1.33 -7.86
N SER A 78 -9.69 -1.53 -6.58
CA SER A 78 -9.21 -0.68 -5.48
C SER A 78 -7.68 -0.63 -5.41
N PHE A 79 -7.01 -1.75 -5.69
CA PHE A 79 -5.54 -1.81 -5.66
C PHE A 79 -4.91 -1.07 -6.86
N GLU A 80 -5.44 -1.22 -8.07
CA GLU A 80 -4.96 -0.47 -9.23
C GLU A 80 -5.15 1.05 -9.04
N PHE A 81 -6.26 1.47 -8.45
CA PHE A 81 -6.48 2.87 -8.10
C PHE A 81 -5.46 3.35 -7.05
N TYR A 82 -5.22 2.56 -6.00
CA TYR A 82 -4.18 2.83 -5.00
C TYR A 82 -2.81 3.09 -5.64
N LYS A 83 -2.38 2.25 -6.59
CA LYS A 83 -1.11 2.42 -7.31
C LYS A 83 -1.03 3.76 -8.06
N LYS A 84 -2.15 4.26 -8.57
CA LYS A 84 -2.22 5.51 -9.34
C LYS A 84 -2.32 6.76 -8.47
N ILE A 85 -3.09 6.74 -7.39
CA ILE A 85 -3.27 7.91 -6.51
C ILE A 85 -2.10 8.12 -5.56
N SER A 86 -1.43 7.05 -5.13
CA SER A 86 -0.35 7.15 -4.14
C SER A 86 0.82 8.05 -4.57
N PRO A 87 1.34 7.99 -5.82
CA PRO A 87 2.38 8.90 -6.27
C PRO A 87 1.98 10.38 -6.25
N VAL A 88 0.70 10.70 -6.50
CA VAL A 88 0.19 12.07 -6.47
C VAL A 88 0.18 12.61 -5.04
N VAL A 89 -0.33 11.83 -4.10
CA VAL A 89 -0.34 12.20 -2.68
C VAL A 89 1.07 12.20 -2.09
N CYS A 90 1.94 11.30 -2.55
CA CYS A 90 3.35 11.26 -2.16
C CYS A 90 4.09 12.58 -2.48
N ALA A 91 3.68 13.28 -3.54
CA ALA A 91 4.28 14.54 -3.97
C ALA A 91 4.10 15.69 -2.95
N VAL A 92 3.18 15.57 -1.99
CA VAL A 92 3.00 16.52 -0.88
C VAL A 92 4.18 16.49 0.11
N ARG A 93 4.88 15.35 0.23
CA ARG A 93 6.09 15.19 1.07
C ARG A 93 5.88 15.54 2.55
N GLN A 94 4.81 15.01 3.12
CA GLN A 94 4.47 15.11 4.54
C GLN A 94 4.56 13.72 5.18
N GLY A 95 5.45 13.52 6.15
CA GLY A 95 5.80 12.21 6.69
C GLY A 95 4.65 11.46 7.36
N HIS A 96 3.57 12.15 7.73
CA HIS A 96 2.39 11.57 8.36
C HIS A 96 1.20 11.36 7.39
N LEU A 97 1.39 11.64 6.10
CA LEU A 97 0.37 11.49 5.09
C LEU A 97 0.45 10.10 4.45
N TYR A 98 -0.55 9.26 4.70
CA TYR A 98 -0.55 7.87 4.24
C TYR A 98 -1.77 7.55 3.39
N ILE A 99 -1.57 6.67 2.41
CA ILE A 99 -2.64 5.96 1.72
C ILE A 99 -2.40 4.48 1.92
N PHE A 100 -3.47 3.74 2.23
CA PHE A 100 -3.42 2.30 2.41
C PHE A 100 -4.24 1.61 1.32
N PRO A 101 -3.72 0.53 0.70
CA PRO A 101 -4.51 -0.29 -0.19
C PRO A 101 -5.55 -1.08 0.60
N LYS A 102 -6.68 -1.38 -0.03
CA LYS A 102 -7.58 -2.42 0.47
C LYS A 102 -6.94 -3.78 0.19
N THR A 103 -6.63 -4.53 1.24
CA THR A 103 -6.01 -5.86 1.15
C THR A 103 -6.89 -6.94 1.75
N LYS A 104 -6.58 -8.20 1.47
CA LYS A 104 -7.30 -9.34 2.04
C LYS A 104 -7.15 -9.34 3.56
N GLN A 105 -8.28 -9.26 4.25
CA GLN A 105 -8.32 -9.45 5.69
C GLN A 105 -8.36 -10.95 6.01
N LEU A 106 -7.60 -11.36 7.01
CA LEU A 106 -7.57 -12.74 7.46
C LEU A 106 -8.52 -12.93 8.63
N THR A 107 -9.34 -13.97 8.58
CA THR A 107 -10.04 -14.45 9.77
C THR A 107 -9.04 -14.99 10.80
N LYS A 108 -9.43 -15.03 12.08
CA LYS A 108 -8.59 -15.62 13.14
C LYS A 108 -8.14 -17.05 12.81
N LYS A 109 -9.01 -17.83 12.16
CA LYS A 109 -8.72 -19.20 11.72
C LYS A 109 -7.66 -19.22 10.62
N GLU A 110 -7.81 -18.40 9.57
CA GLU A 110 -6.81 -18.28 8.49
C GLU A 110 -5.46 -17.80 9.02
N ALA A 111 -5.45 -16.78 9.90
CA ALA A 111 -4.23 -16.29 10.53
C ALA A 111 -3.52 -17.40 11.32
N LYS A 112 -4.26 -18.18 12.13
CA LYS A 112 -3.70 -19.31 12.88
C LYS A 112 -3.11 -20.40 11.96
N VAL A 113 -3.75 -20.67 10.81
CA VAL A 113 -3.22 -21.61 9.82
C VAL A 113 -1.92 -21.08 9.22
N LEU A 114 -1.86 -19.81 8.84
CA LEU A 114 -0.64 -19.19 8.31
C LEU A 114 0.50 -19.19 9.35
N THR A 115 0.22 -18.84 10.61
CA THR A 115 1.23 -18.89 11.67
C THR A 115 1.77 -20.31 11.88
N LYS A 116 0.92 -21.35 11.75
CA LYS A 116 1.35 -22.75 11.84
C LYS A 116 2.22 -23.21 10.67
N LYS A 117 2.05 -22.62 9.48
CA LYS A 117 2.90 -22.88 8.31
C LYS A 117 4.32 -22.33 8.48
N GLY A 118 4.50 -21.37 9.38
CA GLY A 118 5.81 -20.81 9.72
C GLY A 118 5.98 -19.37 9.27
N VAL A 119 7.24 -18.98 9.06
CA VAL A 119 7.63 -17.61 8.75
C VAL A 119 7.65 -17.42 7.23
N GLY A 120 6.93 -16.41 6.74
CA GLY A 120 6.87 -16.12 5.29
C GLY A 120 8.24 -15.82 4.67
N PRO A 121 8.40 -15.97 3.33
CA PRO A 121 9.69 -15.95 2.65
C PRO A 121 10.57 -14.74 3.01
N PHE A 122 10.04 -13.51 2.90
CA PHE A 122 10.81 -12.30 3.20
C PHE A 122 11.02 -12.06 4.70
N SER A 123 10.16 -12.58 5.56
CA SER A 123 10.27 -12.41 7.01
C SER A 123 11.46 -13.16 7.60
N GLN A 124 12.05 -14.07 6.82
CA GLN A 124 13.29 -14.77 7.15
C GLN A 124 14.55 -13.94 6.86
N PHE A 125 14.42 -12.77 6.24
CA PHE A 125 15.54 -11.90 5.89
C PHE A 125 15.35 -10.48 6.44
N GLU A 126 16.46 -9.81 6.72
CA GLU A 126 16.47 -8.35 6.90
C GLU A 126 17.22 -7.74 5.72
N PHE A 127 16.69 -6.63 5.21
CA PHE A 127 17.20 -5.97 4.02
C PHE A 127 17.61 -4.53 4.32
N GLU A 128 18.64 -4.08 3.62
CA GLU A 128 19.00 -2.66 3.51
C GLU A 128 19.13 -2.26 2.05
N ILE A 129 18.96 -0.96 1.77
CA ILE A 129 19.09 -0.40 0.42
C ILE A 129 20.26 0.56 0.38
N PHE A 130 21.24 0.25 -0.48
CA PHE A 130 22.42 1.07 -0.76
C PHE A 130 22.57 1.22 -2.27
N ASP A 131 22.81 2.45 -2.75
CA ASP A 131 22.91 2.78 -4.19
C ASP A 131 21.81 2.16 -5.07
N ASP A 132 20.55 2.30 -4.60
CA ASP A 132 19.34 1.77 -5.24
C ASP A 132 19.31 0.24 -5.45
N LYS A 133 20.22 -0.48 -4.78
CA LYS A 133 20.26 -1.94 -4.70
C LYS A 133 19.83 -2.42 -3.32
N MET A 134 19.22 -3.60 -3.25
CA MET A 134 18.79 -4.21 -2.00
C MET A 134 19.72 -5.36 -1.62
N PHE A 135 20.19 -5.37 -0.37
CA PHE A 135 21.11 -6.37 0.14
C PHE A 135 20.52 -7.09 1.34
N VAL A 136 20.85 -8.38 1.48
CA VAL A 136 20.54 -9.17 2.68
C VAL A 136 21.53 -8.80 3.78
N VAL A 137 21.05 -8.17 4.85
CA VAL A 137 21.88 -7.83 6.02
C VAL A 137 21.74 -8.84 7.16
N LYS A 138 20.66 -9.65 7.13
CA LYS A 138 20.48 -10.79 8.04
C LYS A 138 19.74 -11.91 7.34
N ASN A 139 20.22 -13.14 7.51
CA ASN A 139 19.55 -14.35 7.06
C ASN A 139 19.17 -15.18 8.30
N LYS A 140 17.87 -15.38 8.51
CA LYS A 140 17.26 -16.19 9.58
C LYS A 140 16.62 -17.48 9.03
N SER A 141 16.76 -17.74 7.73
CA SER A 141 16.25 -18.95 7.09
C SER A 141 17.14 -20.14 7.38
N TYR A 142 16.61 -21.35 7.16
CA TYR A 142 17.41 -22.58 7.18
C TYR A 142 18.38 -22.67 5.99
N ASN A 143 18.17 -21.89 4.93
CA ASN A 143 19.04 -21.88 3.75
C ASN A 143 20.25 -20.97 3.98
N THR A 144 21.39 -21.57 4.30
CA THR A 144 22.65 -20.86 4.57
C THR A 144 23.40 -20.44 3.31
N ASN A 145 22.93 -20.81 2.10
CA ASN A 145 23.58 -20.43 0.84
C ASN A 145 23.42 -18.93 0.54
N ILE A 146 22.38 -18.27 1.07
CA ILE A 146 22.19 -16.83 0.97
C ILE A 146 23.03 -16.16 2.06
N LYS A 147 24.18 -15.61 1.68
CA LYS A 147 25.11 -14.98 2.62
C LYS A 147 24.70 -13.55 2.93
N VAL A 148 25.08 -13.06 4.11
CA VAL A 148 24.99 -11.63 4.42
C VAL A 148 25.85 -10.86 3.39
N GLY A 149 25.31 -9.75 2.89
CA GLY A 149 25.90 -8.96 1.80
C GLY A 149 25.47 -9.41 0.40
N SER A 150 24.69 -10.49 0.25
CA SER A 150 24.13 -10.87 -1.05
C SER A 150 23.17 -9.80 -1.58
N GLU A 151 23.37 -9.38 -2.84
CA GLU A 151 22.45 -8.51 -3.57
C GLU A 151 21.21 -9.30 -4.02
N VAL A 152 20.03 -8.74 -3.80
CA VAL A 152 18.77 -9.30 -4.29
C VAL A 152 18.53 -8.79 -5.70
N ILE A 153 18.72 -9.61 -6.73
CA ILE A 153 18.58 -9.17 -8.13
C ILE A 153 17.12 -9.24 -8.60
N LEU A 154 16.45 -10.35 -8.26
CA LEU A 154 15.09 -10.68 -8.70
C LEU A 154 14.27 -11.17 -7.52
N VAL A 155 12.97 -10.86 -7.58
CA VAL A 155 11.96 -11.48 -6.73
C VAL A 155 10.90 -12.06 -7.66
N ASN A 156 10.76 -13.39 -7.65
CA ASN A 156 10.04 -14.13 -8.68
C ASN A 156 10.53 -13.73 -10.08
N LYS A 157 9.69 -13.04 -10.86
CA LYS A 157 9.98 -12.56 -12.22
C LYS A 157 10.28 -11.06 -12.32
N TYR A 158 10.33 -10.35 -11.19
CA TYR A 158 10.46 -8.90 -11.16
C TYR A 158 11.86 -8.48 -10.71
N LYS A 159 12.47 -7.55 -11.45
CA LYS A 159 13.75 -6.93 -11.04
C LYS A 159 13.54 -6.12 -9.76
N ILE A 160 14.48 -6.23 -8.83
CA ILE A 160 14.34 -5.51 -7.57
C ILE A 160 14.29 -4.00 -7.79
N SER A 161 15.06 -3.48 -8.76
CA SER A 161 15.12 -2.07 -9.10
C SER A 161 13.75 -1.52 -9.47
N ASP A 162 12.96 -2.30 -10.20
CA ASP A 162 11.65 -1.89 -10.68
C ASP A 162 10.66 -1.84 -9.51
N LEU A 163 10.70 -2.84 -8.64
CA LEU A 163 9.89 -2.88 -7.42
C LEU A 163 10.23 -1.73 -6.47
N LEU A 164 11.52 -1.45 -6.24
CA LEU A 164 11.94 -0.33 -5.38
C LEU A 164 11.52 1.02 -5.97
N ASN A 165 11.67 1.20 -7.29
CA ASN A 165 11.25 2.40 -7.99
C ASN A 165 9.74 2.61 -7.96
N GLN A 166 8.97 1.53 -7.97
CA GLN A 166 7.52 1.57 -7.83
C GLN A 166 7.12 1.89 -6.38
N TYR A 167 7.60 1.11 -5.41
CA TYR A 167 7.16 1.15 -4.02
C TYR A 167 7.62 2.39 -3.27
N LYS A 168 8.74 3.02 -3.68
CA LYS A 168 9.11 4.33 -3.14
C LYS A 168 8.07 5.42 -3.40
N ASN A 169 7.13 5.23 -4.32
CA ASN A 169 6.07 6.20 -4.60
C ASN A 169 4.76 5.94 -3.84
N TYR A 170 4.74 4.96 -2.93
CA TYR A 170 3.53 4.55 -2.20
C TYR A 170 3.41 5.11 -0.78
N PHE A 171 4.41 5.85 -0.32
CA PHE A 171 4.43 6.46 1.01
C PHE A 171 5.25 7.74 0.96
N THR A 172 5.03 8.66 1.89
CA THR A 172 5.72 9.95 1.94
C THR A 172 6.96 9.92 2.85
N SER A 173 7.69 11.03 2.84
CA SER A 173 8.66 11.42 3.86
C SER A 173 8.51 12.91 4.09
N ASP A 174 9.00 13.44 5.21
CA ASP A 174 9.11 14.88 5.39
C ASP A 174 10.12 15.46 4.39
N GLY A 175 9.63 16.33 3.51
CA GLY A 175 10.42 17.02 2.50
C GLY A 175 11.18 16.07 1.54
N PHE A 176 12.49 16.30 1.43
CA PHE A 176 13.37 15.58 0.51
C PHE A 176 14.23 14.51 1.21
N ASN A 177 13.82 14.04 2.39
CA ASN A 177 14.58 13.06 3.18
C ASN A 177 14.70 11.71 2.47
N THR A 178 15.86 11.44 1.86
CA THR A 178 16.14 10.17 1.17
C THR A 178 16.52 9.05 2.13
N THR A 179 17.14 9.36 3.27
CA THR A 179 17.55 8.37 4.28
C THR A 179 16.35 7.64 4.88
N PHE A 180 15.31 8.36 5.31
CA PHE A 180 14.08 7.75 5.79
C PHE A 180 13.39 6.94 4.69
N LYS A 181 13.33 7.47 3.46
CA LYS A 181 12.72 6.77 2.32
C LYS A 181 13.40 5.43 2.04
N LYS A 182 14.73 5.38 1.98
CA LYS A 182 15.49 4.15 1.76
C LYS A 182 15.28 3.15 2.89
N ASN A 183 15.47 3.57 4.14
CA ASN A 183 15.31 2.70 5.31
C ASN A 183 13.88 2.17 5.48
N ARG A 184 12.87 3.02 5.30
CA ARG A 184 11.46 2.63 5.37
C ARG A 184 11.08 1.70 4.24
N LEU A 185 11.61 1.89 3.03
CA LEU A 185 11.35 1.02 1.90
C LEU A 185 11.95 -0.38 2.11
N ALA A 186 13.19 -0.47 2.60
CA ALA A 186 13.84 -1.75 2.86
C ALA A 186 13.07 -2.57 3.91
N ARG A 187 12.75 -1.96 5.07
CA ARG A 187 11.88 -2.57 6.11
C ARG A 187 10.45 -2.78 5.64
N SER A 188 10.03 -1.96 4.68
CA SER A 188 8.75 -1.92 3.96
C SER A 188 8.47 -3.08 3.01
N PHE A 189 9.54 -3.62 2.43
CA PHE A 189 9.51 -4.27 1.14
C PHE A 189 8.53 -5.45 1.10
N SER A 190 8.61 -6.33 2.11
CA SER A 190 7.72 -7.48 2.27
C SER A 190 6.24 -7.07 2.23
N ASN A 191 5.87 -6.02 2.97
CA ASN A 191 4.48 -5.56 3.03
C ASN A 191 4.01 -5.03 1.68
N PHE A 192 4.82 -4.25 0.97
CA PHE A 192 4.44 -3.75 -0.36
C PHE A 192 4.27 -4.89 -1.35
N TYR A 193 5.21 -5.83 -1.35
CA TYR A 193 5.16 -7.00 -2.23
C TYR A 193 3.94 -7.90 -1.93
N THR A 194 3.66 -8.17 -0.65
CA THR A 194 2.50 -8.96 -0.22
C THR A 194 1.18 -8.24 -0.50
N ASN A 195 1.13 -6.91 -0.39
CA ASN A 195 -0.09 -6.17 -0.73
C ASN A 195 -0.44 -6.29 -2.22
N GLU A 196 0.57 -6.36 -3.10
CA GLU A 196 0.38 -6.50 -4.55
C GLU A 196 0.16 -7.95 -5.00
N ASN A 197 0.85 -8.91 -4.39
CA ASN A 197 0.88 -10.31 -4.86
C ASN A 197 0.11 -11.27 -3.94
N GLY A 198 -0.41 -10.79 -2.81
CA GLY A 198 -1.01 -11.62 -1.77
C GLY A 198 0.03 -12.32 -0.89
N VAL A 199 -0.47 -13.11 0.06
CA VAL A 199 0.37 -13.97 0.90
C VAL A 199 0.80 -15.17 0.08
N LEU A 200 2.11 -15.28 -0.16
CA LEU A 200 2.73 -16.41 -0.85
C LEU A 200 3.36 -17.36 0.17
N ASP A 201 3.31 -18.65 -0.15
CA ASP A 201 4.04 -19.68 0.58
C ASP A 201 5.50 -19.72 0.10
N SER A 202 6.40 -20.17 0.97
CA SER A 202 7.83 -20.37 0.68
C SER A 202 8.11 -21.69 -0.04
#